data_AF-A0A147KCM7-F1
#
_entry.id   AF-A0A147KCM7-F1
#
_cell.length_a   1.000
_cell.length_b   1.000
_cell.length_c   1.000
_cell.angle_alpha   90.00
_cell.angle_beta   90.00
_cell.angle_gamma   90.00
#
_symmetry.space_group_name_H-M   'P 1'
#
loop_
_entity.id
_entity.type
_entity.pdbx_description
1 polymer ?
#
loop_
_entity_poly.entity_id
_entity_poly.type
_entity_poly.pdbx_seq_one_letter_code
_entity_poly.pdbx_strand_id
1 'polypeptide(L)' 'MLKNPSIRKLIRILLLVFAIMSIISGTFLLAIMGIGMVSETPVPNQSPAFVLIALVYYAIAIIFLVVRVKVFKPLP' A
#
# COMPACT_ATOMS: atom_id res chain seq x y z
N MET A 1 10.44 -19.26 -13.59
CA MET A 1 10.44 -19.20 -12.11
C MET A 1 11.87 -19.09 -11.61
N LEU A 2 12.21 -18.09 -10.81
CA LEU A 2 13.58 -17.92 -10.28
C LEU A 2 14.06 -19.20 -9.59
N LYS A 3 15.12 -19.81 -10.15
CA LYS A 3 15.80 -21.01 -9.63
C LYS A 3 16.56 -20.73 -8.34
N ASN A 4 16.98 -19.48 -8.11
CA ASN A 4 17.75 -19.13 -6.93
C ASN A 4 16.84 -18.82 -5.72
N PRO A 5 16.92 -19.60 -4.62
CA PRO A 5 16.09 -19.42 -3.44
C PRO A 5 16.35 -18.11 -2.69
N SER A 6 17.59 -17.60 -2.71
CA SER A 6 17.96 -16.33 -2.06
C SER A 6 17.30 -15.14 -2.75
N ILE A 7 17.30 -15.12 -4.09
CA ILE A 7 16.65 -14.05 -4.87
C ILE A 7 15.13 -14.10 -4.69
N ARG A 8 14.55 -15.30 -4.62
CA ARG A 8 13.12 -15.48 -4.32
C ARG A 8 12.77 -14.89 -2.94
N LYS A 9 13.58 -15.16 -1.91
CA LYS A 9 13.38 -14.61 -0.56
C LYS A 9 13.48 -13.08 -0.56
N LEU A 10 14.47 -12.52 -1.26
CA LEU A 10 14.64 -11.08 -1.42
C LEU A 10 13.41 -10.43 -2.06
N ILE A 11 12.92 -10.96 -3.18
CA ILE A 11 11.74 -10.43 -3.88
C ILE A 11 10.49 -10.46 -2.98
N ARG A 12 10.29 -11.54 -2.20
CA ARG A 12 9.17 -11.62 -1.25
C ARG A 12 9.24 -10.58 -0.14
N ILE A 13 10.44 -10.24 0.32
CA ILE A 13 10.65 -9.19 1.31
C ILE A 13 10.36 -7.84 0.67
N LEU A 14 10.90 -7.57 -0.53
CA LEU A 14 10.62 -6.32 -1.25
C LEU A 14 9.12 -6.12 -1.50
N LEU A 15 8.41 -7.13 -1.98
CA LEU A 15 6.95 -7.07 -2.17
C LEU A 15 6.22 -6.76 -0.87
N LEU A 16 6.67 -7.31 0.26
CA LEU A 16 6.09 -7.00 1.57
C LEU A 16 6.35 -5.56 1.97
N VAL A 17 7.58 -5.07 1.80
CA VAL A 17 7.96 -3.68 2.12
C VAL A 17 7.15 -2.71 1.27
N PHE A 18 7.03 -2.93 -0.04
CA PHE A 18 6.22 -2.08 -0.92
C PHE A 18 4.74 -2.09 -0.56
N ALA A 19 4.18 -3.24 -0.15
CA ALA A 19 2.81 -3.32 0.33
C ALA A 19 2.61 -2.48 1.61
N ILE A 20 3.53 -2.60 2.58
CA ILE A 20 3.48 -1.83 3.83
C ILE A 20 3.60 -0.33 3.55
N MET A 21 4.55 0.09 2.72
CA MET A 21 4.71 1.50 2.35
C MET A 21 3.46 2.05 1.66
N SER A 22 2.82 1.27 0.79
CA SER A 22 1.57 1.67 0.15
C SER A 22 0.42 1.84 1.16
N ILE A 23 0.30 0.93 2.13
CA ILE A 23 -0.69 1.04 3.22
C ILE A 23 -0.45 2.30 4.07
N ILE A 24 0.81 2.58 4.41
CA ILE A 24 1.18 3.77 5.19
C ILE A 24 0.81 5.03 4.41
N SER A 25 1.16 5.12 3.13
CA SER A 25 0.83 6.27 2.28
C SER A 25 -0.68 6.51 2.18
N GLY A 26 -1.47 5.46 1.96
CA GLY A 26 -2.93 5.56 1.91
C GLY A 26 -3.52 6.03 3.25
N THR A 27 -3.04 5.46 4.35
CA THR A 27 -3.50 5.82 5.70
C THR A 27 -3.12 7.24 6.07
N PHE A 28 -1.93 7.70 5.68
CA PHE A 28 -1.45 9.05 5.94
C PHE A 28 -2.31 10.11 5.24
N LEU A 29 -2.70 9.87 3.99
CA LEU A 29 -3.62 10.74 3.24
C LEU A 29 -4.99 10.85 3.93
N LEU A 30 -5.53 9.72 4.39
CA LEU A 30 -6.79 9.71 5.13
C LEU A 30 -6.67 10.39 6.50
N ALA A 31 -5.52 10.27 7.17
CA ALA A 31 -5.26 10.94 8.44
C ALA A 31 -5.23 12.47 8.28
N ILE A 32 -4.57 12.98 7.24
CA ILE A 32 -4.58 14.42 6.91
C ILE A 32 -6.02 14.90 6.68
N MET A 33 -6.81 14.14 5.91
CA MET A 33 -8.22 14.47 5.67
C MET A 33 -9.03 14.44 6.96
N GLY A 34 -8.85 13.42 7.80
CA GLY A 34 -9.55 13.27 9.08
C GLY A 34 -9.25 14.41 10.05
N ILE A 35 -7.98 14.81 10.16
CA ILE A 35 -7.58 15.99 10.95
C ILE A 35 -8.24 17.25 10.39
N GLY A 36 -8.19 17.46 9.06
CA GLY A 36 -8.78 18.64 8.41
C GLY A 36 -10.29 18.76 8.61
N MET A 37 -11.01 17.62 8.66
CA MET A 37 -12.45 17.60 8.96
C MET A 37 -12.74 17.93 10.42
N VAL A 38 -11.91 17.45 11.35
CA VAL A 38 -12.07 17.72 12.79
C VAL A 38 -11.72 19.16 13.15
N SER A 39 -10.74 19.76 12.46
CA SER A 39 -10.29 21.13 12.74
C SER A 39 -11.19 22.23 12.18
N GLU A 40 -12.31 21.89 11.53
CA GLU A 40 -13.22 22.83 10.81
C GLU A 40 -12.51 23.79 9.84
N THR A 41 -11.24 23.52 9.56
CA THR A 41 -10.48 24.19 8.52
C THR A 41 -11.19 23.89 7.20
N PRO A 42 -11.36 24.88 6.31
CA PRO A 42 -11.98 24.64 5.02
C PRO A 42 -11.19 23.53 4.33
N VAL A 43 -11.75 22.32 4.36
CA VAL A 43 -11.11 21.16 3.76
C VAL A 43 -11.04 21.50 2.28
N PRO A 44 -9.84 21.55 1.67
CA PRO A 44 -9.73 21.90 0.27
C PRO A 44 -10.71 21.03 -0.53
N ASN A 45 -11.33 21.56 -1.59
CA ASN A 45 -12.21 20.82 -2.53
C ASN A 45 -11.58 19.53 -3.12
N GLN A 46 -10.34 19.22 -2.73
CA GLN A 46 -9.56 18.02 -3.02
C GLN A 46 -9.86 16.84 -2.07
N SER A 47 -10.75 16.97 -1.06
CA SER A 47 -11.10 15.85 -0.18
C SER A 47 -11.53 14.56 -0.92
N PRO A 48 -12.32 14.62 -2.03
CA PRO A 48 -12.65 13.41 -2.78
C PRO A 48 -11.42 12.81 -3.51
N ALA A 49 -10.47 13.67 -3.91
CA ALA A 49 -9.24 13.23 -4.55
C ALA A 49 -8.33 12.49 -3.55
N PHE A 50 -8.24 12.94 -2.31
CA PHE A 50 -7.46 12.25 -1.27
C PHE A 50 -8.01 10.84 -0.97
N VAL A 51 -9.34 10.69 -0.89
CA VAL A 51 -9.98 9.38 -0.73
C VAL A 51 -9.69 8.46 -1.92
N LEU A 52 -9.81 8.99 -3.14
CA LEU A 52 -9.53 8.22 -4.35
C LEU A 52 -8.07 7.76 -4.41
N ILE A 53 -7.12 8.64 -4.09
CA ILE A 53 -5.70 8.32 -4.06
C ILE A 53 -5.42 7.27 -2.97
N ALA A 54 -6.02 7.39 -1.78
CA ALA A 54 -5.88 6.40 -0.72
C ALA A 54 -6.39 5.01 -1.15
N LEU A 55 -7.53 4.94 -1.85
CA LEU A 55 -8.05 3.70 -2.42
C LEU A 55 -7.07 3.07 -3.43
N VAL A 56 -6.46 3.89 -4.29
CA VAL A 56 -5.45 3.42 -5.24
C VAL A 56 -4.24 2.83 -4.49
N TYR A 57 -3.76 3.49 -3.43
CA TYR A 57 -2.68 2.95 -2.60
C TYR A 57 -3.03 1.60 -1.96
N TYR A 58 -4.25 1.44 -1.45
CA TYR A 58 -4.70 0.16 -0.92
C TYR A 58 -4.81 -0.92 -2.01
N ALA A 59 -5.30 -0.57 -3.20
CA ALA A 59 -5.35 -1.49 -4.33
C ALA A 59 -3.94 -1.97 -4.74
N ILE A 60 -2.97 -1.06 -4.82
CA ILE A 60 -1.57 -1.37 -5.09
C ILE A 60 -0.99 -2.29 -4.01
N ALA A 61 -1.27 -2.01 -2.73
CA ALA A 61 -0.83 -2.86 -1.63
C ALA A 61 -1.37 -4.29 -1.75
N ILE A 62 -2.66 -4.44 -2.09
CA ILE A 62 -3.29 -5.74 -2.32
C ILE A 62 -2.61 -6.47 -3.47
N ILE A 63 -2.33 -5.79 -4.59
CA ILE A 63 -1.62 -6.39 -5.72
C ILE A 63 -0.26 -6.95 -5.28
N PHE A 64 0.55 -6.18 -4.55
CA PHE A 64 1.84 -6.65 -4.06
C PHE A 64 1.71 -7.87 -3.14
N LEU A 65 0.73 -7.88 -2.24
CA LEU A 65 0.47 -9.02 -1.35
C LEU A 65 0.00 -10.26 -2.12
N VAL A 66 -0.91 -10.09 -3.09
CA VAL A 66 -1.41 -11.18 -3.93
C VAL A 66 -0.27 -11.77 -4.76
N VAL A 67 0.57 -10.95 -5.38
CA VAL A 67 1.75 -11.41 -6.13
C VAL A 67 2.71 -12.14 -5.17
N ARG A 68 2.97 -11.60 -3.99
CA ARG A 68 3.81 -12.25 -2.96
C ARG A 68 3.28 -13.62 -2.56
N VAL A 69 1.97 -13.79 -2.40
CA VAL A 69 1.37 -15.05 -1.93
C VAL A 69 1.18 -16.06 -3.07
N LYS A 70 0.63 -15.63 -4.21
CA LYS A 70 0.27 -16.53 -5.32
C LYS A 70 1.46 -16.87 -6.22
N VAL A 71 2.32 -15.90 -6.52
CA VAL A 71 3.45 -16.08 -7.45
C VAL A 71 4.71 -16.53 -6.70
N PHE A 72 4.98 -15.93 -5.54
CA PHE A 72 6.18 -16.22 -4.75
C PHE A 72 5.84 -16.98 -3.46
N LYS A 73 5.26 -18.18 -3.58
CA LYS A 73 4.93 -19.03 -2.43
C LYS A 73 6.14 -19.26 -1.51
N PRO A 74 5.92 -19.42 -0.18
CA PRO A 74 6.97 -19.85 0.73
C PRO A 74 7.57 -21.19 0.26
N LEU A 75 8.89 -21.28 0.36
CA LEU A 75 9.57 -22.57 0.21
C LEU A 75 9.16 -23.43 1.42
N PRO A 76 8.76 -24.69 1.20
CA PRO A 76 8.52 -25.63 2.29
C PRO A 76 9.81 -25.91 3.08
#